data_AF-F8JIM9-F1
#
_entry.id   AF-F8JIM9-F1
#
_cell.length_a   1.000
_cell.length_b   1.000
_cell.length_c   1.000
_cell.angle_alpha   90.00
_cell.angle_beta   90.00
_cell.angle_gamma   90.00
#
_symmetry.space_group_name_H-M   'P 1'
#
loop_
_entity.id
_entity.type
_entity.pdbx_description
1 polymer ?
#
loop_
_entity_poly.entity_id
_entity_poly.type
_entity_poly.pdbx_seq_one_letter_code
_entity_poly.pdbx_strand_id
1 'polypeptide(L)'
;MSKSTSSPESAPQLLHLVFGGELKTLNGHEFREPDSLDVVGIFPDYPSAYAAWKSAAQRSVDNAMMRYFVVPLHRMLDFSQPTTAAT
;
A
#
# COMPACT_ATOMS: atom_id res chain seq x y z
N MET A 1 -32.37 -3.58 20.83
CA MET A 1 -30.94 -3.91 20.92
C MET A 1 -30.27 -3.47 19.64
N SER A 2 -29.20 -2.70 19.81
CA SER A 2 -28.49 -1.91 18.82
C SER A 2 -27.82 -2.74 17.73
N LYS A 3 -27.88 -2.24 16.49
CA LYS A 3 -26.67 -2.05 15.69
C LYS A 3 -26.95 -0.99 14.63
N SER A 4 -26.46 0.21 14.88
CA SER A 4 -26.42 1.28 13.90
C SER A 4 -25.63 0.80 12.69
N THR A 5 -26.33 0.68 11.56
CA THR A 5 -25.72 0.59 10.23
C THR A 5 -25.12 1.95 9.92
N SER A 6 -23.82 2.13 10.20
CA SER A 6 -23.08 3.27 9.69
C SER A 6 -22.72 2.99 8.22
N SER A 7 -23.55 3.48 7.31
CA SER A 7 -23.20 3.62 5.89
C SER A 7 -21.97 4.53 5.77
N PRO A 8 -20.87 4.10 5.09
CA PRO A 8 -19.71 4.95 4.87
C PRO A 8 -19.96 5.84 3.64
N GLU A 9 -20.83 6.83 3.78
CA GLU A 9 -21.00 7.88 2.77
C GLU A 9 -19.95 8.98 3.06
N SER A 10 -19.02 9.17 2.12
CA SER A 10 -18.09 10.32 2.00
C SER A 10 -16.84 10.41 2.90
N ALA A 11 -16.33 9.31 3.44
CA ALA A 11 -14.88 9.27 3.71
C ALA A 11 -14.17 9.01 2.35
N PRO A 12 -13.21 9.84 1.93
CA PRO A 12 -12.49 9.60 0.67
C PRO A 12 -11.95 8.18 0.70
N GLN A 13 -12.26 7.39 -0.33
CA GLN A 13 -11.77 6.02 -0.46
C GLN A 13 -10.28 6.07 -0.74
N LEU A 14 -9.48 6.14 0.33
CA LEU A 14 -8.04 6.15 0.25
C LEU A 14 -7.60 4.68 0.11
N LEU A 15 -7.60 4.19 -1.13
CA LEU A 15 -7.11 2.84 -1.43
C LEU A 15 -5.62 2.76 -1.13
N HIS A 16 -5.21 1.68 -0.44
CA HIS A 16 -3.83 1.39 -0.10
C HIS A 16 -3.42 0.04 -0.69
N LEU A 17 -2.39 0.03 -1.52
CA LEU A 17 -1.78 -1.17 -2.05
C LEU A 17 -0.63 -1.59 -1.13
N VAL A 18 -0.61 -2.86 -0.75
CA VAL A 18 0.49 -3.45 0.02
C VAL A 18 1.19 -4.48 -0.86
N PHE A 19 2.49 -4.29 -1.06
CA PHE A 19 3.34 -5.22 -1.79
C PHE A 19 4.74 -5.23 -1.20
N GLY A 20 5.51 -6.27 -1.49
CA GLY A 20 6.89 -6.40 -1.07
C GLY A 20 7.69 -7.28 -2.00
N GLY A 21 8.99 -7.34 -1.74
CA GLY A 21 9.90 -8.14 -2.54
C GLY A 21 11.32 -8.04 -2.01
N GLU A 22 12.21 -8.82 -2.61
CA GLU A 22 13.62 -8.79 -2.29
C GLU A 22 14.29 -7.57 -2.93
N LEU A 23 14.97 -6.76 -2.12
CA LEU A 23 15.74 -5.60 -2.58
C LEU A 23 17.15 -6.01 -3.00
N LYS A 24 17.71 -5.33 -4.01
CA LYS A 24 19.12 -5.50 -4.39
C LYS A 24 20.07 -5.05 -3.29
N THR A 25 19.69 -4.01 -2.55
CA THR A 25 20.49 -3.40 -1.49
C THR A 25 19.59 -3.02 -0.33
N LEU A 26 20.11 -3.11 0.90
CA LEU A 26 19.36 -2.84 2.13
C LEU A 26 18.84 -1.39 2.24
N ASN A 27 19.55 -0.45 1.61
CA ASN A 27 19.23 0.98 1.63
C ASN A 27 18.57 1.46 0.33
N GLY A 28 18.37 0.57 -0.64
CA GLY A 28 17.79 0.89 -1.93
C GLY A 28 16.27 0.71 -1.96
N HIS A 29 15.69 1.16 -3.06
CA HIS A 29 14.29 0.88 -3.42
C HIS A 29 14.18 0.01 -4.68
N GLU A 30 15.32 -0.50 -5.17
CA GLU A 30 15.35 -1.39 -6.33
C GLU A 30 15.13 -2.83 -5.91
N PHE A 31 14.09 -3.44 -6.46
CA PHE A 31 13.84 -4.86 -6.33
C PHE A 31 14.87 -5.64 -7.15
N ARG A 32 15.37 -6.72 -6.57
CA ARG A 32 16.28 -7.65 -7.22
C ARG A 32 15.58 -8.38 -8.35
N GLU A 33 14.37 -8.85 -8.08
CA GLU A 33 13.58 -9.62 -9.02
C GLU A 33 12.14 -9.08 -9.05
N PRO A 34 11.80 -8.26 -10.07
CA PRO A 34 10.48 -7.65 -10.17
C PRO A 34 9.38 -8.67 -10.49
N ASP A 35 9.69 -9.79 -11.12
CA ASP A 35 8.71 -10.87 -11.36
C ASP A 35 8.33 -11.62 -10.07
N SER A 36 9.19 -11.62 -9.06
CA SER A 36 8.99 -12.29 -7.76
C SER A 36 8.40 -11.35 -6.69
N LEU A 37 7.70 -10.29 -7.10
CA LEU A 37 7.04 -9.38 -6.16
C LEU A 37 5.88 -10.08 -5.44
N ASP A 38 5.87 -10.01 -4.11
CA ASP A 38 4.76 -10.49 -3.29
C ASP A 38 3.71 -9.38 -3.14
N VAL A 39 2.57 -9.55 -3.81
CA VAL A 39 1.44 -8.64 -3.73
C VAL A 39 0.47 -9.15 -2.67
N VAL A 40 0.48 -8.51 -1.50
CA VAL A 40 -0.38 -8.88 -0.37
C VAL A 40 -1.85 -8.56 -0.65
N GLY A 41 -2.12 -7.40 -1.27
CA GLY A 41 -3.46 -7.01 -1.67
C GLY A 41 -3.73 -5.51 -1.63
N ILE A 42 -4.98 -5.14 -1.95
CA ILE A 42 -5.48 -3.77 -1.94
C ILE A 42 -6.51 -3.64 -0.82
N PHE A 43 -6.39 -2.60 -0.02
CA PHE A 43 -7.23 -2.37 1.15
C PHE A 43 -7.95 -1.01 1.07
N PRO A 44 -9.18 -0.91 1.62
CA PRO A 44 -9.98 0.30 1.56
C PRO A 44 -9.55 1.38 2.55
N ASP A 45 -8.70 1.05 3.53
CA ASP A 45 -8.27 1.94 4.60
C ASP A 45 -6.81 1.67 5.03
N TYR A 46 -6.16 2.69 5.60
CA TYR A 46 -4.78 2.59 6.08
C TYR A 46 -4.60 1.58 7.24
N PRO A 47 -5.48 1.53 8.26
CA PRO A 47 -5.36 0.54 9.34
C PRO A 47 -5.33 -0.92 8.83
N SER A 48 -6.23 -1.28 7.92
CA SER A 48 -6.28 -2.61 7.30
C SER A 48 -5.02 -2.89 6.48
N ALA A 49 -4.54 -1.93 5.70
CA ALA A 49 -3.30 -2.05 4.94
C ALA A 49 -2.08 -2.22 5.86
N TYR A 50 -2.01 -1.46 6.95
CA TYR A 50 -0.93 -1.54 7.94
C TYR A 50 -0.91 -2.90 8.64
N ALA A 51 -2.07 -3.44 8.99
CA ALA A 51 -2.17 -4.77 9.58
C ALA A 51 -1.67 -5.86 8.62
N ALA A 52 -2.06 -5.78 7.34
CA ALA A 52 -1.60 -6.70 6.31
C ALA A 52 -0.07 -6.59 6.07
N TRP A 53 0.44 -5.37 5.95
CA TRP A 53 1.88 -5.09 5.85
C TRP A 53 2.65 -5.64 7.04
N LYS A 54 2.18 -5.39 8.26
CA LYS A 54 2.82 -5.88 9.49
C LYS A 54 2.89 -7.39 9.50
N SER A 55 1.80 -8.07 9.14
CA SER A 55 1.76 -9.53 9.05
C SER A 55 2.75 -10.05 8.01
N ALA A 56 2.80 -9.45 6.82
CA ALA A 56 3.71 -9.85 5.75
C ALA A 56 5.19 -9.61 6.10
N ALA A 57 5.51 -8.44 6.67
CA ALA A 57 6.85 -8.10 7.13
C ALA A 57 7.32 -8.99 8.29
N GLN A 58 6.41 -9.38 9.20
CA GLN A 58 6.72 -10.32 10.28
C GLN A 58 7.04 -11.73 9.76
N ARG A 59 6.40 -12.17 8.67
CA ARG A 59 6.71 -13.46 8.03
C ARG A 59 8.08 -13.47 7.37
N SER A 60 8.61 -12.31 6.98
CA SER A 60 9.88 -12.19 6.28
C SER A 60 11.04 -11.73 7.15
N VAL A 61 10.94 -11.84 8.48
CA VAL A 61 11.99 -11.41 9.43
C VAL A 61 13.33 -12.11 9.16
N ASP A 62 13.30 -13.36 8.71
CA ASP A 62 14.51 -14.13 8.40
C ASP A 62 15.23 -13.68 7.12
N ASN A 63 14.54 -12.94 6.22
CA ASN A 63 15.14 -12.40 5.00
C ASN A 63 15.34 -10.89 5.12
N ALA A 64 16.58 -10.48 5.43
CA ALA A 64 16.97 -9.08 5.60
C ALA A 64 16.75 -8.21 4.35
N MET A 65 16.74 -8.81 3.16
CA MET A 65 16.50 -8.10 1.90
C MET A 65 15.01 -7.99 1.54
N MET A 66 14.13 -8.73 2.22
CA MET A 66 12.69 -8.69 1.96
C MET A 66 12.08 -7.45 2.62
N ARG A 67 11.51 -6.56 1.80
CA ARG A 67 10.91 -5.32 2.27
C ARG A 67 9.50 -5.17 1.71
N TYR A 68 8.56 -4.82 2.59
CA TYR A 68 7.18 -4.50 2.21
C TYR A 68 6.93 -2.99 2.31
N PHE A 69 6.11 -2.50 1.39
CA PHE A 69 5.72 -1.11 1.26
C PHE A 69 4.19 -0.99 1.27
N VAL A 70 3.70 0.13 1.80
CA VAL A 70 2.28 0.51 1.74
C VAL A 70 2.21 1.77 0.89
N VAL A 71 1.53 1.69 -0.25
CA VAL A 71 1.41 2.80 -1.20
C VAL A 71 -0.03 3.30 -1.25
N PRO A 72 -0.28 4.59 -0.95
CA PRO A 72 -1.58 5.21 -1.15
C PRO A 72 -1.83 5.43 -2.65
N LEU A 73 -2.77 4.69 -3.24
CA LEU A 73 -3.09 4.79 -4.67
C LEU A 73 -3.78 6.12 -5.02
N HIS A 74 -4.52 6.70 -4.08
CA HIS A 74 -5.24 7.96 -4.28
C HIS A 74 -4.31 9.12 -4.64
N ARG A 75 -3.12 9.21 -4.03
CA ARG A 75 -2.12 10.24 -4.35
C ARG A 75 -1.45 10.00 -5.69
N MET A 76 -1.40 8.75 -6.17
CA MET A 76 -0.76 8.40 -7.44
C MET A 76 -1.61 8.77 -8.66
N LEU A 77 -2.94 8.63 -8.56
CA LEU A 77 -3.87 8.91 -9.66
C LEU A 77 -4.08 10.42 -9.91
N ASP A 78 -3.89 11.25 -8.88
CA ASP A 78 -4.02 12.72 -8.97
C ASP A 78 -2.96 13.35 -9.91
N PHE A 79 -1.78 12.73 -10.04
CA PHE A 79 -0.70 13.22 -10.92
C PHE A 79 -1.04 13.19 -12.42
N SER A 80 -2.18 12.60 -12.82
CA SER A 80 -2.63 12.59 -14.22
C SER A 80 -3.48 13.80 -14.60
N GLN A 81 -3.90 14.65 -13.66
CA GLN A 81 -4.53 15.92 -14.03
C GLN A 81 -3.41 16.93 -14.25
N PRO A 82 -3.11 17.34 -15.50
CA PRO A 82 -2.32 18.54 -15.68
C PRO A 82 -3.06 19.65 -14.93
N THR A 83 -2.44 20.21 -13.90
CA THR A 83 -2.85 21.49 -13.32
C THR A 83 -2.89 22.47 -14.49
N THR A 84 -4.05 22.57 -15.11
CA THR A 84 -4.39 23.66 -16.01
C THR A 84 -4.68 24.79 -15.05
N ALA A 85 -3.61 25.44 -14.59
CA ALA A 85 -3.70 26.73 -13.97
C ALA A 85 -4.34 27.64 -15.02
N ALA A 86 -5.60 27.98 -14.77
CA ALA A 86 -6.39 28.87 -15.58
C ALA A 86 -5.74 30.27 -15.62
N THR A 87 -5.65 30.80 -16.84
CA THR A 87 -5.71 32.21 -17.29
C THR A 87 -4.97 33.28 -16.50
#